data_AF-A0A2R6JNF2-F1
#
_entry.id   AF-A0A2R6JNF2-F1
#
_cell.length_a   1.000
_cell.length_b   1.000
_cell.length_c   1.000
_cell.angle_alpha   90.00
_cell.angle_beta   90.00
_cell.angle_gamma   90.00
#
_symmetry.space_group_name_H-M   'P 1'
#
loop_
_entity.id
_entity.type
_entity.pdbx_description
1 polymer ?
#
loop_
_entity_poly.entity_id
_entity_poly.type
_entity_poly.pdbx_seq_one_letter_code
_entity_poly.pdbx_strand_id
1 'polypeptide(L)' 'MARNQEPVSEEEIKAIREEMDEQREEIRETLAEDLGGEPEDYDAEEYLSNRADEPMTDGGE' A
#
# COMPACT_ATOMS: atom_id res chain seq x y z
N MET A 1 13.14 -13.34 25.77
CA MET A 1 14.08 -12.28 25.35
C MET A 1 13.25 -11.10 24.91
N ALA A 2 13.18 -10.05 25.73
CA ALA A 2 12.58 -8.79 25.31
C ALA A 2 13.41 -8.27 24.13
N ARG A 3 12.76 -7.89 23.04
CA ARG A 3 13.41 -7.27 21.89
C ARG A 3 14.12 -6.03 22.41
N ASN A 4 15.45 -6.04 22.47
CA ASN A 4 16.27 -4.84 22.67
C ASN A 4 16.16 -3.96 21.40
N GLN A 5 14.95 -3.54 21.05
CA GLN A 5 14.70 -2.59 19.97
C GLN A 5 14.57 -1.24 20.63
N GLU A 6 15.54 -0.37 20.37
CA GLU A 6 15.38 1.06 20.56
C GLU A 6 14.10 1.49 19.80
N PRO A 7 13.26 2.37 20.37
CA PRO A 7 12.08 2.83 19.67
C PRO A 7 12.49 3.47 18.35
N VAL A 8 11.88 3.04 17.24
CA VAL A 8 12.12 3.64 15.92
C VAL A 8 11.78 5.13 16.01
N SER A 9 12.69 5.98 15.55
CA SER A 9 12.48 7.42 15.57
C SER A 9 11.42 7.84 14.54
N GLU A 10 10.81 9.01 14.75
CA GLU A 10 9.86 9.58 13.78
C GLU A 10 10.52 9.86 12.43
N GLU A 11 11.81 10.21 12.42
CA GLU A 11 12.60 10.44 11.21
C GLU A 11 12.79 9.15 10.41
N GLU A 12 13.11 8.04 11.09
CA GLU A 12 13.21 6.71 10.46
C GLU A 12 11.86 6.25 9.91
N ILE A 13 10.76 6.50 10.64
CA ILE A 13 9.41 6.19 10.15
C ILE A 13 9.09 7.02 8.90
N LYS A 14 9.46 8.30 8.86
CA LYS A 14 9.25 9.15 7.69
C LYS A 14 10.04 8.66 6.48
N ALA A 15 11.31 8.31 6.67
CA ALA A 15 12.15 7.80 5.59
C ALA A 15 11.59 6.48 5.02
N ILE A 16 11.15 5.57 5.88
CA ILE A 16 10.53 4.31 5.45
C ILE A 16 9.23 4.57 4.69
N ARG A 17 8.42 5.55 5.10
CA ARG A 17 7.19 5.91 4.36
C ARG A 17 7.50 6.41 2.96
N GLU A 18 8.48 7.29 2.82
CA GLU A 18 8.92 7.79 1.50
C GLU A 18 9.41 6.64 0.61
N GLU A 19 10.21 5.71 1.15
CA GLU A 19 10.65 4.52 0.41
C GLU A 19 9.50 3.58 0.03
N MET A 20 8.48 3.47 0.88
CA MET A 20 7.28 2.68 0.57
C MET A 20 6.43 3.34 -0.52
N ASP A 21 6.36 4.67 -0.55
CA ASP A 21 5.63 5.42 -1.57
C ASP A 21 6.29 5.25 -2.95
N GLU A 22 7.61 5.32 -3.03
CA GLU A 22 8.37 5.04 -4.26
C GLU A 22 8.14 3.60 -4.75
N GLN A 23 8.25 2.60 -3.86
CA GLN A 23 7.97 1.21 -4.22
C GLN A 23 6.53 0.99 -4.69
N ARG A 24 5.56 1.74 -4.15
CA ARG A 24 4.16 1.64 -4.57
C ARG A 24 3.99 2.12 -6.01
N GLU A 25 4.68 3.18 -6.41
CA GLU A 25 4.67 3.68 -7.78
C GLU A 25 5.23 2.61 -8.75
N GLU A 26 6.41 2.06 -8.44
CA GLU A 26 7.03 1.01 -9.26
C GLU A 26 6.15 -0.24 -9.39
N ILE A 27 5.50 -0.65 -8.31
CA ILE A 27 4.57 -1.79 -8.32
C ILE A 27 3.37 -1.51 -9.23
N ARG A 28 2.78 -0.31 -9.16
CA ARG A 28 1.63 0.07 -10.00
C ARG A 28 2.01 0.11 -11.48
N GLU A 29 3.18 0.67 -11.81
CA GLU A 29 3.70 0.66 -13.18
C GLU A 29 3.87 -0.77 -13.69
N THR A 30 4.52 -1.64 -12.89
CA THR A 30 4.72 -3.05 -13.25
C THR A 30 3.38 -3.78 -13.44
N LEU A 31 2.40 -3.53 -12.57
CA LEU A 31 1.07 -4.12 -12.68
C LEU A 31 0.34 -3.65 -13.95
N ALA A 32 0.45 -2.36 -14.31
CA ALA A 32 -0.12 -1.84 -15.55
C ALA A 32 0.56 -2.44 -16.78
N GLU A 33 1.87 -2.68 -16.75
CA GLU A 33 2.59 -3.38 -17.81
C GLU A 33 2.16 -4.86 -17.95
N ASP A 34 2.05 -5.59 -16.83
CA ASP A 34 1.79 -7.03 -16.82
C ASP A 34 0.31 -7.38 -17.05
N LEU A 35 -0.60 -6.60 -16.47
CA LEU A 35 -2.04 -6.87 -16.46
C LEU A 35 -2.82 -5.96 -17.43
N GLY A 36 -2.19 -4.88 -17.91
CA GLY A 36 -2.84 -3.82 -18.69
C GLY A 36 -3.59 -2.82 -17.82
N GLY A 37 -3.93 -1.66 -18.40
CA GLY A 37 -4.59 -0.56 -17.69
C GLY A 37 -3.62 0.61 -17.45
N GLU A 38 -4.03 1.53 -16.59
CA GLU A 38 -3.20 2.64 -16.12
C GLU A 38 -2.67 2.33 -14.70
N PRO A 39 -1.47 2.77 -14.31
CA PRO A 39 -0.95 2.55 -12.95
C PRO A 39 -1.91 2.99 -11.84
N GLU A 40 -2.70 4.04 -12.09
CA GLU A 40 -3.73 4.57 -11.20
C GLU A 40 -4.84 3.56 -10.92
N ASP A 41 -5.17 2.66 -11.85
CA ASP A 41 -6.18 1.60 -11.66
C ASP A 41 -5.79 0.63 -10.51
N TYR A 42 -4.50 0.57 -10.18
CA TYR A 42 -3.92 -0.27 -9.14
C TYR A 42 -3.62 0.50 -7.85
N ASP A 43 -4.07 1.75 -7.72
CA ASP A 43 -3.98 2.50 -6.48
C ASP A 43 -4.93 1.89 -5.43
N ALA A 44 -4.35 1.10 -4.52
CA ALA A 44 -5.09 0.51 -3.42
C ALA A 44 -5.72 1.53 -2.45
N GLU A 45 -5.12 2.71 -2.29
CA GLU A 45 -5.67 3.75 -1.41
C GLU A 45 -6.88 4.40 -2.05
N GLU A 46 -6.80 4.69 -3.35
CA GLU A 46 -7.94 5.18 -4.10
C GLU A 46 -9.07 4.13 -4.13
N TYR A 47 -8.72 2.87 -4.43
CA TYR A 47 -9.66 1.76 -4.45
C TYR A 47 -10.37 1.58 -3.10
N LEU A 48 -9.63 1.60 -1.98
CA LEU A 48 -10.21 1.45 -0.65
C LEU A 48 -11.04 2.67 -0.23
N SER A 49 -10.61 3.88 -0.62
CA SER A 49 -11.36 5.10 -0.33
C SER A 49 -12.69 5.13 -1.09
N ASN A 50 -12.68 4.71 -2.36
CA ASN A 50 -13.88 4.59 -3.18
C ASN A 50 -14.79 3.43 -2.72
N ARG A 51 -14.19 2.32 -2.24
CA ARG A 51 -14.91 1.13 -1.76
C ARG A 51 -15.42 1.26 -0.32
N ALA A 52 -15.02 2.27 0.43
CA ALA A 52 -15.47 2.46 1.82
C ALA A 52 -17.00 2.55 1.98
N ASP A 53 -17.73 2.84 0.91
CA ASP A 53 -19.20 2.85 0.87
C ASP A 53 -19.85 1.49 0.53
N GLU A 54 -19.07 0.47 0.14
CA GLU A 54 -19.58 -0.86 -0.16
C GLU A 54 -19.50 -1.80 1.05
N PRO A 55 -20.58 -2.51 1.41
CA PRO A 55 -20.51 -3.52 2.46
C PRO A 55 -19.56 -4.64 2.00
N MET A 56 -18.42 -4.81 2.70
CA MET A 56 -17.60 -6.00 2.53
C MET A 56 -18.41 -7.22 2.95
N THR A 57 -18.91 -7.98 1.98
CA THR A 57 -19.38 -9.34 2.22
C THR A 57 -18.16 -10.15 2.62
N ASP A 58 -18.12 -10.61 3.88
CA ASP A 58 -17.20 -11.66 4.31
C ASP A 58 -17.42 -12.83 3.36
N GLY A 59 -16.45 -13.11 2.49
CA GLY A 59 -16.53 -14.11 1.43
C GLY A 59 -16.45 -15.52 2.01
N GLY A 60 -17.33 -15.84 2.95
CA GLY A 60 -17.48 -17.16 3.55
C GLY A 60 -18.49 -17.99 2.75
N GLU A 61 -18.00 -19.12 2.24
CA GLU A 61 -18.86 -20.26 1.86
C GLU A 61 -19.52 -20.91 3.09
#